data_AF-A0A059F0I5-F1
#
_entry.id   AF-A0A059F0I5-F1
#
_cell.length_a   1.000
_cell.length_b   1.000
_cell.length_c   1.000
_cell.angle_alpha   90.00
_cell.angle_beta   90.00
_cell.angle_gamma   90.00
#
_symmetry.space_group_name_H-M   'P 1'
#
loop_
_entity.id
_entity.type
_entity.pdbx_description
1 polymer ?
#
loop_
_entity_poly.entity_id
_entity_poly.type
_entity_poly.pdbx_seq_one_letter_code
_entity_poly.pdbx_strand_id
1 'polypeptide(L)' 'MKVQVDKSNADFKARSHSGRSPDNNTDCISIVDFANGIVRAYAKDITNKESSDVLPIIISLVANNSVTWTDIHRSYGRF' A
#
# COMPACT_ATOMS: atom_id res chain seq x y z
N MET A 1 -6.98 7.27 -15.51
CA MET A 1 -7.20 6.93 -14.10
C MET A 1 -5.87 7.08 -13.38
N LYS A 2 -5.83 7.71 -12.20
CA LYS A 2 -4.61 7.80 -11.38
C LYS A 2 -4.66 6.71 -10.33
N VAL A 3 -3.59 5.95 -10.20
CA VAL A 3 -3.50 4.89 -9.19
C VAL A 3 -2.28 5.14 -8.32
N GLN A 4 -2.48 5.11 -7.01
CA GLN A 4 -1.40 5.15 -6.03
C GLN A 4 -1.21 3.75 -5.47
N VAL A 5 0.04 3.28 -5.47
CA VAL A 5 0.43 2.00 -4.89
C VAL A 5 1.43 2.26 -3.78
N ASP A 6 1.11 1.80 -2.58
CA ASP A 6 1.98 1.91 -1.40
C ASP A 6 2.22 0.52 -0.79
N LYS A 7 3.49 0.26 -0.43
CA LYS A 7 3.88 -0.91 0.36
C LYS A 7 3.93 -0.48 1.82
N SER A 8 3.02 -1.00 2.61
CA SER A 8 2.94 -0.71 4.05
C SER A 8 2.97 -1.99 4.85
N ASN A 9 3.18 -1.85 6.16
CA ASN A 9 2.95 -2.95 7.08
C ASN A 9 1.53 -2.80 7.63
N ALA A 10 0.72 -3.85 7.53
CA ALA A 10 -0.65 -3.87 8.02
C ALA A 10 -0.65 -4.07 9.54
N ASP A 11 -0.51 -2.98 10.29
CA ASP A 11 -0.73 -2.99 11.73
C ASP A 11 -2.25 -2.86 12.03
N PHE A 12 -2.85 -3.80 12.76
CA PHE A 12 -4.25 -3.74 13.19
C PHE A 12 -4.53 -2.64 14.25
N LYS A 13 -3.54 -1.84 14.67
CA LYS A 13 -3.75 -0.86 15.74
C LYS A 13 -4.25 0.49 15.22
N ALA A 14 -5.40 0.90 15.74
CA ALA A 14 -5.84 2.29 15.71
C ALA A 14 -4.72 3.20 16.25
N ARG A 15 -4.43 4.30 15.53
CA ARG A 15 -3.34 5.27 15.78
C ARG A 15 -3.21 5.77 17.23
N SER A 16 -4.21 5.56 18.08
CA SER A 16 -4.28 5.98 19.49
C SER A 16 -3.52 5.09 20.48
N HIS A 17 -3.04 3.90 20.10
CA HIS A 17 -2.23 3.04 20.99
C HIS A 17 -0.81 2.86 20.47
N SER A 18 0.12 3.63 21.02
CA SER A 18 1.55 3.70 20.71
C SER A 18 2.38 2.49 21.19
N GLY A 19 1.82 1.28 21.09
CA GLY A 19 2.56 0.04 21.34
C GLY A 19 2.51 -0.83 20.10
N ARG A 20 3.64 -1.02 19.41
CA ARG A 20 3.75 -2.01 18.33
C ARG A 20 3.43 -3.39 18.90
N SER A 21 2.51 -4.14 18.29
CA SER A 21 2.42 -5.57 18.59
C SER A 21 3.58 -6.23 17.84
N PRO A 22 4.56 -6.84 18.53
CA PRO A 22 5.72 -7.44 17.87
C PRO A 22 5.34 -8.54 16.87
N ASP A 23 4.15 -9.13 17.03
CA ASP A 23 3.70 -10.32 16.30
C ASP A 23 2.75 -10.02 15.12
N ASN A 24 2.43 -8.75 14.82
CA ASN A 24 1.50 -8.38 13.75
C ASN A 24 2.17 -7.57 12.64
N ASN A 25 3.37 -7.98 12.23
CA ASN A 25 4.13 -7.28 11.18
C ASN A 25 3.87 -7.94 9.82
N THR A 26 2.60 -7.97 9.39
CA THR A 26 2.25 -8.50 8.07
C THR A 26 2.50 -7.43 7.04
N ASP A 27 3.38 -7.70 6.10
CA ASP A 27 3.61 -6.81 4.97
C ASP A 27 2.39 -6.82 4.06
N CYS A 28 1.99 -5.66 3.57
CA CYS A 28 0.85 -5.54 2.68
C CYS A 28 1.12 -4.55 1.54
N ILE A 29 0.35 -4.73 0.47
CA ILE A 29 0.24 -3.75 -0.60
C ILE A 29 -1.11 -3.08 -0.52
N SER A 30 -1.11 -1.75 -0.56
CA SER A 30 -2.32 -0.95 -0.68
C SER A 30 -2.34 -0.27 -2.04
N ILE A 31 -3.49 -0.35 -2.71
CA ILE A 31 -3.71 0.23 -4.05
C ILE A 31 -4.95 1.09 -3.96
N VAL A 32 -4.82 2.37 -4.31
CA VAL A 32 -5.90 3.34 -4.23
C VAL A 32 -6.11 3.96 -5.61
N ASP A 33 -7.33 3.80 -6.13
CA ASP A 33 -7.77 4.46 -7.35
C ASP A 33 -8.27 5.87 -7.01
N PHE A 34 -7.71 6.86 -7.72
CA PHE A 34 -8.01 8.27 -7.52
C PHE A 34 -8.52 8.91 -8.82
N ALA A 35 -9.64 9.62 -8.72
CA ALA A 35 -10.17 10.49 -9.77
C ALA A 35 -10.31 11.92 -9.25
N ASN A 36 -11.43 12.23 -8.57
CA ASN A 36 -11.66 13.48 -7.84
C ASN A 36 -11.75 13.24 -6.32
N GLY A 37 -11.09 12.18 -5.87
CA GLY A 37 -11.25 11.57 -4.55
C GLY A 37 -10.91 10.08 -4.63
N ILE A 38 -10.91 9.41 -3.46
CA ILE A 38 -10.73 7.96 -3.38
C ILE A 38 -11.97 7.29 -3.97
N VAL A 39 -11.78 6.57 -5.08
CA VAL A 39 -12.86 5.85 -5.77
C VAL A 39 -12.91 4.41 -5.29
N ARG A 40 -11.75 3.77 -5.15
CA ARG A 40 -11.59 2.39 -4.66
C ARG A 40 -10.28 2.27 -3.89
N ALA A 41 -10.28 1.39 -2.90
CA ALA A 41 -9.09 1.02 -2.15
C ALA A 41 -9.05 -0.51 -2.04
N TYR A 42 -7.88 -1.07 -2.31
CA TYR A 42 -7.56 -2.48 -2.16
C TYR A 42 -6.38 -2.63 -1.24
N ALA A 43 -6.43 -3.62 -0.35
CA ALA A 43 -5.32 -4.02 0.49
C ALA A 43 -5.14 -5.53 0.37
N LYS A 44 -3.89 -5.99 0.22
CA LYS A 44 -3.56 -7.41 0.16
C LYS A 44 -2.29 -7.68 0.93
N ASP A 45 -2.34 -8.69 1.79
CA ASP A 45 -1.16 -9.18 2.49
C ASP A 45 -0.19 -9.82 1.49
N ILE A 46 1.08 -9.49 1.63
CA ILE A 46 2.18 -10.04 0.84
C ILE A 46 3.13 -10.75 1.79
N THR A 47 3.47 -11.99 1.47
CA THR A 47 4.45 -12.75 2.25
C THR A 47 5.88 -12.31 1.93
N ASN A 48 6.08 -11.68 0.76
CA ASN A 48 7.38 -11.25 0.27
C ASN A 48 7.27 -9.87 -0.40
N LYS A 49 8.27 -9.01 -0.16
CA LYS A 49 8.33 -7.64 -0.70
C LYS A 49 8.96 -7.56 -2.09
N GLU A 50 9.48 -8.67 -2.60
CA GLU A 50 10.13 -8.72 -3.90
C GLU A 50 9.22 -8.23 -5.04
N SER A 51 9.84 -7.60 -6.03
CA SER A 51 9.12 -7.06 -7.19
C SER A 51 8.38 -8.14 -7.97
N SER A 52 8.93 -9.36 -8.01
CA SER A 52 8.34 -10.53 -8.68
C SER A 52 6.97 -10.92 -8.14
N ASP A 53 6.72 -10.71 -6.85
CA ASP A 53 5.44 -11.06 -6.20
C ASP A 53 4.45 -9.89 -6.25
N VAL A 54 4.97 -8.67 -6.20
CA VAL A 54 4.17 -7.44 -6.15
C VAL A 54 3.66 -7.02 -7.53
N LEU A 55 4.48 -7.10 -8.58
CA LEU A 55 4.12 -6.65 -9.92
C LEU A 55 2.89 -7.37 -10.49
N PRO A 56 2.75 -8.71 -10.38
CA PRO A 56 1.57 -9.41 -10.86
C PRO A 56 0.28 -8.95 -10.16
N ILE A 57 0.36 -8.64 -8.85
CA ILE A 57 -0.78 -8.14 -8.08
C ILE A 57 -1.22 -6.78 -8.62
N ILE A 58 -0.27 -5.85 -8.83
CA ILE A 58 -0.56 -4.53 -9.39
C ILE A 58 -1.17 -4.67 -10.78
N ILE A 59 -0.56 -5.46 -11.67
CA ILE A 59 -1.04 -5.64 -13.04
C ILE A 59 -2.46 -6.23 -13.08
N SER A 60 -2.80 -7.13 -12.15
CA SER A 60 -4.14 -7.73 -12.08
C SER A 60 -5.23 -6.77 -11.60
N LEU A 61 -4.87 -5.74 -10.83
CA LEU A 61 -5.81 -4.82 -10.18
C LEU A 61 -5.91 -3.46 -10.88
N VAL A 62 -4.84 -3.05 -11.57
CA VAL A 62 -4.76 -1.75 -12.23
C VAL A 62 -5.26 -1.84 -13.67
N ALA A 63 -6.24 -1.02 -14.02
CA ALA A 63 -6.78 -0.98 -15.38
C ALA A 63 -5.70 -0.62 -16.41
N ASN A 64 -5.73 -1.26 -17.59
CA ASN A 64 -4.83 -0.94 -18.69
C ASN A 64 -4.84 0.57 -19.00
N ASN A 65 -3.66 1.13 -19.30
CA ASN A 65 -3.42 2.56 -19.53
C ASN A 65 -3.60 3.48 -18.30
N SER A 66 -3.63 2.92 -17.09
CA SER A 66 -3.55 3.73 -15.87
C SER A 66 -2.14 4.28 -15.66
N VAL A 67 -2.06 5.48 -15.08
CA VAL A 67 -0.79 6.07 -14.66
C VAL A 67 -0.58 5.69 -13.20
N THR A 68 0.38 4.80 -12.95
CA THR A 68 0.76 4.32 -11.62
C THR A 68 1.84 5.20 -11.03
N TRP A 69 1.60 5.68 -9.81
CA TRP A 69 2.59 6.40 -9.03
C TRP A 69 3.07 5.52 -7.88
N THR A 70 4.38 5.36 -7.77
CA THR A 70 5.04 4.68 -6.65
C THR A 70 5.84 5.72 -5.88
N ASP A 71 5.56 5.87 -4.59
CA ASP A 71 6.38 6.69 -3.71
C ASP A 71 7.08 5.79 -2.69
N ILE A 72 8.37 6.03 -2.46
CA ILE A 72 9.06 5.45 -1.31
C ILE A 72 8.83 6.45 -0.20
N HIS A 73 7.91 6.13 0.71
CA HIS A 73 7.59 7.01 1.82
C HIS A 73 8.84 7.20 2.71
N ARG A 74 9.64 8.22 2.40
CA ARG A 74 10.77 8.65 3.21
C ARG A 74 10.13 9.37 4.39
N SER A 75 10.06 8.66 5.52
CA SER A 75 9.43 9.08 6.78
C SER A 75 9.41 10.59 6.92
N TYR A 76 8.22 11.19 7.09
CA TYR A 76 8.09 12.61 7.40
C TYR A 76 9.15 12.98 8.45
N GLY A 77 10.07 13.87 8.06
CA GLY A 77 11.12 14.34 8.96
C GLY A 77 10.47 14.80 10.25
N ARG A 78 10.94 14.27 11.38
CA ARG A 78 10.51 14.73 12.70
C ARG A 78 10.82 16.22 12.79
N PHE A 79 9.78 17.04 12.85
CA PHE A 79 9.86 18.38 13.43
C PHE A 79 9.89 18.25 14.94
#